data_AF-A0A2T0UAP6-F1
#
_entry.id   AF-A0A2T0UAP6-F1
#
_cell.length_a   1.000
_cell.length_b   1.000
_cell.length_c   1.000
_cell.angle_alpha   90.00
_cell.angle_beta   90.00
_cell.angle_gamma   90.00
#
_symmetry.space_group_name_H-M   'P 1'
#
loop_
_entity.id
_entity.type
_entity.pdbx_description
1 polymer ?
#
loop_
_entity_poly.entity_id
_entity_poly.type
_entity_poly.pdbx_seq_one_letter_code
_entity_poly.pdbx_strand_id
1 'polypeptide(L)'
;MDAELTVTGSDDPRGELVLLRKWLNRDEDYRGRVDFKPAEPQEGELGAGTDILLAAIAAGGLDALGQTIGVWIRSRRSEIEVEVSAADGSRVRITAKGPIAKSVAKRLDLGE
;
A
#
# COMPACT_ATOMS: atom_id res chain seq x y z
N MET A 1 -10.21 5.93 10.83
CA MET A 1 -9.65 4.58 10.66
C MET A 1 -8.36 4.73 9.89
N ASP A 2 -7.36 3.96 10.25
CA ASP A 2 -6.04 3.97 9.64
C ASP A 2 -5.76 2.64 8.95
N ALA A 3 -4.99 2.73 7.87
CA ALA A 3 -4.47 1.61 7.11
C ALA A 3 -2.96 1.72 7.03
N GLU A 4 -2.30 0.59 7.24
CA GLU A 4 -0.87 0.42 7.07
C GLU A 4 -0.61 -0.07 5.64
N LEU A 5 0.23 0.65 4.92
CA LEU A 5 0.65 0.31 3.57
C LEU A 5 2.10 -0.15 3.57
N THR A 6 2.34 -1.26 2.89
CA THR A 6 3.64 -1.90 2.77
C THR A 6 3.96 -2.16 1.31
N VAL A 7 5.20 -1.91 0.88
CA VAL A 7 5.65 -2.19 -0.49
C VAL A 7 6.67 -3.32 -0.48
N THR A 8 6.46 -4.32 -1.33
CA THR A 8 7.36 -5.46 -1.53
C THR A 8 7.65 -5.68 -3.02
N GLY A 9 8.69 -6.46 -3.32
CA GLY A 9 9.07 -6.80 -4.70
C GLY A 9 9.82 -5.71 -5.49
N SER A 10 10.06 -4.54 -4.88
CA SER A 10 10.93 -3.49 -5.43
C SER A 10 12.35 -3.61 -4.86
N ASP A 11 13.35 -3.22 -5.65
CA ASP A 11 14.75 -3.07 -5.20
C ASP A 11 14.91 -1.96 -4.14
N ASP A 12 14.05 -0.94 -4.20
CA ASP A 12 13.98 0.17 -3.24
C ASP A 12 12.54 0.35 -2.71
N PRO A 13 12.11 -0.44 -1.71
CA PRO A 13 10.76 -0.36 -1.16
C PRO A 13 10.50 0.98 -0.45
N ARG A 14 11.54 1.56 0.17
CA ARG A 14 11.46 2.87 0.84
C ARG A 14 11.18 3.99 -0.16
N GLY A 15 11.92 4.05 -1.27
CA GLY A 15 11.67 5.06 -2.30
C GLY A 15 10.29 4.93 -2.92
N GLU A 16 9.80 3.70 -3.15
CA GLU A 16 8.43 3.47 -3.63
C GLU A 16 7.39 4.04 -2.66
N LEU A 17 7.55 3.83 -1.35
CA LEU A 17 6.64 4.40 -0.34
C LEU A 17 6.68 5.93 -0.32
N VAL A 18 7.85 6.55 -0.49
CA VAL A 18 7.98 8.01 -0.59
C VAL A 18 7.24 8.54 -1.81
N LEU A 19 7.36 7.85 -2.94
CA LEU A 19 6.65 8.19 -4.17
C LEU A 19 5.13 7.99 -4.02
N LEU A 20 4.69 6.91 -3.37
CA LEU A 20 3.29 6.64 -3.08
C LEU A 20 2.70 7.71 -2.16
N ARG A 21 3.37 8.05 -1.05
CA ARG A 21 2.97 9.14 -0.15
C ARG A 21 2.83 10.46 -0.90
N LYS A 22 3.79 10.78 -1.77
CA LYS A 22 3.78 12.02 -2.56
C LYS A 22 2.62 12.04 -3.56
N TRP A 23 2.27 10.89 -4.12
CA TRP A 23 1.14 10.76 -5.02
C TRP A 23 -0.19 10.86 -4.28
N LEU A 24 -0.36 10.16 -3.14
CA LEU A 24 -1.54 10.28 -2.28
C LEU A 24 -1.72 11.71 -1.76
N ASN A 25 -0.65 12.41 -1.39
CA ASN A 25 -0.74 13.82 -0.97
C ASN A 25 -1.15 14.79 -2.09
N ARG A 26 -1.03 14.38 -3.36
CA ARG A 26 -1.54 15.16 -4.49
C ARG A 26 -3.07 15.09 -4.55
N ASP A 27 -3.63 13.95 -4.15
CA ASP A 27 -5.06 13.71 -4.08
C ASP A 27 -5.67 14.47 -2.89
N GLU A 28 -6.78 15.18 -3.13
CA GLU A 28 -7.41 16.02 -2.11
C GLU A 28 -7.99 15.20 -0.95
N ASP A 29 -8.38 13.95 -1.20
CA ASP A 29 -8.96 13.08 -0.20
C ASP A 29 -7.93 12.55 0.80
N TYR A 30 -6.65 12.47 0.39
CA TYR A 30 -5.55 11.92 1.18
C TYR A 30 -4.49 12.96 1.58
N ARG A 31 -4.62 14.21 1.11
CA ARG A 31 -3.69 15.30 1.45
C ARG A 31 -3.61 15.51 2.97
N GLY A 32 -2.40 15.42 3.52
CA GLY A 32 -2.15 15.61 4.96
C GLY A 32 -2.69 14.48 5.84
N ARG A 33 -3.16 13.38 5.26
CA ARG A 33 -3.72 12.21 5.96
C ARG A 33 -2.84 10.97 5.84
N VAL A 34 -1.64 11.12 5.29
CA VAL A 34 -0.71 10.01 5.04
C VAL A 34 0.63 10.34 5.66
N ASP A 35 1.07 9.51 6.59
CA ASP A 35 2.27 9.68 7.41
C ASP A 35 3.16 8.44 7.40
N PHE A 36 4.45 8.61 7.63
CA PHE A 36 5.38 7.47 7.72
C PHE A 36 5.42 6.95 9.15
N LYS A 37 5.22 5.64 9.31
CA LYS A 37 5.37 4.98 10.60
C LYS A 37 6.55 4.02 10.54
N PRO A 38 7.44 4.02 11.54
CA PRO A 38 8.42 2.95 11.66
C PRO A 38 7.67 1.63 11.82
N ALA A 39 7.91 0.67 10.93
CA ALA A 39 7.30 -0.63 11.05
C ALA A 39 7.88 -1.38 12.25
N GLU A 40 7.00 -2.01 13.01
CA GLU A 40 7.40 -3.02 13.96
C GLU A 40 7.76 -4.28 13.14
N PRO A 41 8.99 -4.81 13.24
CA PRO A 41 9.38 -5.99 12.48
C PRO A 41 8.47 -7.15 12.87
N GLN A 42 7.65 -7.63 11.93
CA GLN A 42 6.74 -8.73 12.20
C GLN A 42 7.50 -10.07 12.16
N GLU A 43 7.18 -10.95 13.10
CA GLU A 43 7.86 -12.24 13.29
C GLU A 43 7.74 -13.10 12.02
N GLY A 44 8.85 -13.28 11.30
CA GLY A 44 8.94 -14.11 10.08
C GLY A 44 9.41 -13.38 8.82
N GLU A 45 9.49 -12.05 8.83
CA GLU A 45 10.13 -11.29 7.74
C GLU A 45 11.65 -11.31 7.93
N LEU A 46 12.32 -12.21 7.21
CA LEU A 46 13.79 -12.27 7.16
C LEU A 46 14.35 -11.00 6.49
N GLY A 47 14.68 -10.00 7.28
CA GLY A 47 15.84 -9.15 7.04
C GLY A 47 15.74 -8.05 5.97
N ALA A 48 14.58 -7.42 5.81
CA ALA A 48 14.51 -6.07 5.24
C ALA A 48 13.65 -5.23 6.17
N GLY A 49 14.17 -4.11 6.67
CA GLY A 49 13.37 -3.16 7.42
C GLY A 49 12.29 -2.61 6.51
N THR A 50 11.12 -3.22 6.55
CA THR A 50 9.94 -2.80 5.80
C THR A 50 9.52 -1.45 6.36
N ASP A 51 9.53 -0.37 5.58
CA ASP A 51 8.92 0.88 6.04
C ASP A 51 7.41 0.77 5.84
N ILE A 52 6.63 1.30 6.78
CA ILE A 52 5.17 1.32 6.68
C ILE A 52 4.73 2.76 6.46
N LEU A 53 3.76 2.94 5.56
CA LEU A 53 3.07 4.20 5.35
C LEU A 53 1.67 4.09 5.96
N LEU A 54 1.36 4.92 6.95
CA LEU A 54 0.04 4.99 7.57
C LEU A 54 -0.84 5.98 6.79
N ALA A 55 -1.93 5.50 6.21
CA ALA A 55 -2.92 6.36 5.55
C ALA A 55 -4.23 6.35 6.33
N ALA A 56 -4.82 7.53 6.56
CA ALA A 56 -6.18 7.60 7.05
C ALA A 56 -7.15 7.14 5.95
N ILE A 57 -7.98 6.16 6.29
CA ILE A 57 -9.07 5.69 5.44
C ILE A 57 -10.19 6.73 5.48
N ALA A 58 -10.42 7.42 4.35
CA ALA A 58 -11.54 8.31 4.16
C ALA A 58 -12.87 7.53 4.02
N ALA A 59 -13.99 8.24 3.82
CA ALA A 59 -15.34 7.66 3.82
C ALA A 59 -15.56 6.51 2.79
N GLY A 60 -14.66 6.32 1.81
CA GLY A 60 -14.69 5.24 0.83
C GLY A 60 -14.09 3.89 1.27
N GLY A 61 -13.53 3.80 2.48
CA GLY A 61 -13.03 2.54 3.01
C GLY A 61 -11.76 2.02 2.32
N LEU A 62 -11.43 0.75 2.60
CA LEU A 62 -10.25 0.05 2.06
C LEU A 62 -10.29 -0.10 0.53
N ASP A 63 -11.49 -0.19 -0.05
CA ASP A 63 -11.69 -0.34 -1.49
C ASP A 63 -11.30 0.91 -2.28
N ALA A 64 -11.69 2.10 -1.82
CA ALA A 64 -11.31 3.37 -2.45
C ALA A 64 -9.79 3.56 -2.41
N LEU A 65 -9.15 3.23 -1.28
CA LEU A 65 -7.70 3.25 -1.14
C LEU A 65 -7.03 2.23 -2.09
N GLY A 66 -7.55 1.00 -2.14
CA GLY A 66 -7.06 -0.04 -3.04
C GLY A 66 -7.18 0.33 -4.52
N GLN A 67 -8.27 0.99 -4.92
CA GLN A 67 -8.45 1.47 -6.29
C GLN A 67 -7.47 2.59 -6.64
N THR A 68 -7.27 3.53 -5.71
CA THR A 68 -6.32 4.64 -5.80
C THR A 68 -4.88 4.13 -5.95
N ILE A 69 -4.46 3.20 -5.09
CA ILE A 69 -3.16 2.50 -5.22
C ILE A 69 -3.09 1.72 -6.54
N GLY A 70 -4.19 1.06 -6.93
CA GLY A 70 -4.29 0.33 -8.18
C GLY A 70 -4.11 1.20 -9.43
N VAL A 71 -4.40 2.50 -9.37
CA VAL A 71 -4.09 3.49 -10.43
C VAL A 71 -2.61 3.86 -10.39
N TRP A 72 -2.07 4.15 -9.21
CA TRP A 72 -0.66 4.49 -9.04
C TRP A 72 0.28 3.37 -9.50
N ILE A 73 0.03 2.14 -9.07
CA ILE A 73 0.83 0.96 -9.41
C ILE A 73 0.80 0.70 -10.93
N ARG A 74 -0.32 1.03 -11.58
CA ARG A 74 -0.48 0.89 -13.04
C ARG A 74 0.35 1.91 -13.82
N SER A 75 0.63 3.06 -13.20
CA SER A 75 1.53 4.07 -13.74
C SER A 75 3.00 3.67 -13.59
N ARG A 76 3.33 2.61 -12.84
CA ARG A 76 4.70 2.12 -12.67
C ARG A 76 5.05 1.12 -13.78
N ARG A 77 6.32 1.14 -14.19
CA ARG A 77 6.89 0.20 -15.17
C ARG A 77 7.48 -1.05 -14.50
N SER A 78 7.66 -1.02 -13.19
CA SER A 78 8.28 -2.09 -12.40
C SER A 78 7.23 -3.01 -11.80
N GLU A 79 7.58 -4.28 -11.66
CA GLU A 79 6.77 -5.27 -10.94
C GLU A 79 6.89 -4.97 -9.45
N ILE A 80 5.86 -4.33 -8.89
CA ILE A 80 5.81 -3.99 -7.48
C ILE A 80 4.51 -4.52 -6.87
N GLU A 81 4.55 -4.71 -5.57
CA GLU A 81 3.44 -5.17 -4.77
C GLU A 81 3.21 -4.20 -3.62
N VAL A 82 1.95 -3.85 -3.41
CA VAL A 82 1.50 -3.01 -2.30
C VAL A 82 0.49 -3.79 -1.49
N GLU A 83 0.76 -4.01 -0.22
CA GLU A 83 -0.20 -4.56 0.74
C GLU A 83 -0.78 -3.44 1.59
N VAL A 84 -2.08 -3.49 1.82
CA VAL A 84 -2.83 -2.54 2.63
C VAL A 84 -3.55 -3.30 3.72
N SER A 85 -3.22 -3.00 4.97
CA SER A 85 -3.80 -3.63 6.15
C SER A 85 -4.57 -2.58 6.95
N ALA A 86 -5.88 -2.77 7.12
CA ALA A 86 -6.67 -1.94 8.02
C ALA A 86 -6.52 -2.42 9.46
N ALA A 87 -6.67 -1.49 10.42
CA ALA A 87 -6.68 -1.82 11.85
C ALA A 87 -7.77 -2.82 12.27
N ASP A 88 -8.83 -2.97 11.45
CA ASP A 88 -9.92 -3.94 11.63
C ASP A 88 -9.54 -5.38 11.22
N GLY A 89 -8.31 -5.61 10.74
CA GLY A 89 -7.83 -6.92 10.29
C GLY A 89 -8.10 -7.23 8.82
N SER A 90 -8.90 -6.40 8.14
CA SER A 90 -9.08 -6.47 6.69
C SER A 90 -7.79 -6.16 5.94
N ARG A 91 -7.41 -7.02 4.99
CA ARG A 91 -6.20 -6.82 4.17
C ARG A 91 -6.52 -6.86 2.68
N VAL A 92 -5.88 -5.99 1.92
CA VAL A 92 -5.95 -5.96 0.46
C VAL A 92 -4.54 -5.93 -0.11
N ARG A 93 -4.23 -6.89 -0.97
CA ARG A 93 -2.97 -6.97 -1.68
C ARG A 93 -3.17 -6.54 -3.13
N ILE A 94 -2.40 -5.55 -3.56
CA ILE A 94 -2.39 -5.02 -4.92
C ILE A 94 -1.06 -5.36 -5.57
N THR A 95 -1.11 -6.12 -6.65
CA THR A 95 0.09 -6.51 -7.41
C THR A 95 0.04 -5.99 -8.82
N ALA A 96 1.18 -5.52 -9.34
CA ALA A 96 1.40 -5.26 -10.75
C ALA A 96 2.38 -6.28 -11.31
N LYS A 97 1.94 -7.09 -12.28
CA LYS A 97 2.80 -8.06 -12.99
C LYS A 97 2.82 -7.80 -14.49
N GLY A 98 4.01 -7.80 -15.09
CA GLY A 98 4.24 -7.73 -16.54
C GLY A 98 4.23 -6.35 -17.22
N PRO A 99 4.51 -6.30 -18.54
CA PRO A 99 4.75 -5.06 -19.32
C PRO A 99 3.50 -4.18 -19.52
N ILE A 100 2.32 -4.71 -19.18
CA ILE A 100 1.03 -4.05 -19.19
C ILE A 100 0.50 -4.25 -17.78
N ALA A 101 0.79 -3.31 -16.86
CA ALA A 101 0.47 -3.48 -15.45
C ALA A 101 -1.01 -3.85 -15.26
N LYS A 102 -1.26 -5.13 -14.94
CA LYS A 102 -2.57 -5.60 -14.50
C LYS A 102 -2.58 -5.51 -12.99
N SER A 103 -3.29 -4.52 -12.46
CA SER A 103 -3.52 -4.40 -11.02
C SER A 103 -4.53 -5.46 -10.58
N VAL A 104 -4.11 -6.43 -9.79
CA VAL A 104 -5.01 -7.38 -9.13
C VAL A 104 -5.10 -6.99 -7.66
N ALA A 105 -6.26 -6.48 -7.24
CA ALA A 105 -6.58 -6.31 -5.83
C ALA A 105 -7.21 -7.61 -5.32
N LYS A 106 -6.50 -8.32 -4.45
CA LYS A 106 -7.02 -9.49 -3.74
C LYS A 106 -7.31 -9.09 -2.31
N ARG A 107 -8.58 -9.15 -1.91
CA ARG A 107 -8.96 -9.05 -0.51
C ARG A 107 -8.58 -10.36 0.18
N LEU A 108 -7.74 -10.27 1.20
CA LEU A 108 -7.56 -11.35 2.16
C LEU A 108 -8.52 -11.06 3.31
N ASP A 109 -9.67 -11.73 3.27
CA ASP A 109 -10.49 -11.91 4.46
C ASP A 109 -9.74 -12.88 5.38
N LEU A 110 -9.26 -12.39 6.52
CA LEU A 110 -8.83 -13.26 7.60
C LEU A 110 -10.11 -13.76 8.29
N GLY A 111 -10.76 -14.74 7.67
CA GLY A 111 -11.85 -15.49 8.29
C GLY A 111 -11.31 -16.28 9.48
N GLU A 112 -12.08 -16.23 10.56
CA GLU A 112 -11.89 -16.79 11.91
C GLU A 112 -11.26 -18.20 11.98
#